data_AF-A0A8H4PDK7-F1
#
_entry.id   AF-A0A8H4PDK7-F1
#
_cell.length_a   1.000
_cell.length_b   1.000
_cell.length_c   1.000
_cell.angle_alpha   90.00
_cell.angle_beta   90.00
_cell.angle_gamma   90.00
#
_symmetry.space_group_name_H-M   'P 1'
#
loop_
_entity.id
_entity.type
_entity.pdbx_description
1 polymer ?
#
loop_
_entity_poly.entity_id
_entity_poly.type
_entity_poly.pdbx_seq_one_letter_code
_entity_poly.pdbx_strand_id
1 'polypeptide(L)'
;MSQVQGEAVPSTIDFSVEITWPDKMPPAPSLPAEPEPETQPLIGPEVVEEPAPGNWIQLLQDQEERYQTIRAQMLEQRIGYLYSHFVNVETDWALEGTIKTCRVQGLSCYGRDYPGLRLHLRSATHLNHDASLAPRVRTPSPTPDDDAVDTEEVEEPPAKKVKVENTTEGEEVKRYPLWMVIPDSEDEGEENFA
;
A
#
# COMPACT_ATOMS: atom_id res chain seq x y z
N MET A 1 44.73 -3.04 -10.70
CA MET A 1 43.77 -4.10 -10.35
C MET A 1 43.87 -4.32 -8.84
N SER A 2 43.09 -3.58 -8.06
CA SER A 2 43.12 -3.67 -6.59
C SER A 2 42.04 -4.66 -6.15
N GLN A 3 42.47 -5.76 -5.54
CA GLN A 3 41.59 -6.71 -4.87
C GLN A 3 41.04 -6.05 -3.59
N VAL A 4 39.74 -5.82 -3.56
CA VAL A 4 39.02 -5.48 -2.32
C VAL A 4 38.75 -6.80 -1.60
N GLN A 5 39.42 -7.02 -0.47
CA GLN A 5 39.15 -8.15 0.41
C GLN A 5 37.75 -7.99 1.00
N GLY A 6 36.88 -8.97 0.72
CA GLY A 6 35.57 -9.05 1.36
C GLY A 6 35.74 -9.45 2.82
N GLU A 7 35.40 -8.53 3.72
CA GLU A 7 35.21 -8.85 5.12
C GLU A 7 33.99 -9.79 5.25
N ALA A 8 34.26 -11.00 5.72
CA ALA A 8 33.25 -12.00 6.00
C ALA A 8 32.40 -11.55 7.20
N VAL A 9 31.10 -11.43 6.98
CA VAL A 9 30.14 -11.16 8.07
C VAL A 9 30.01 -12.43 8.91
N PRO A 10 30.19 -12.38 10.25
CA PRO A 10 30.03 -13.56 11.10
C PRO A 10 28.57 -14.02 11.11
N SER A 11 28.33 -15.25 10.65
CA SER A 11 27.01 -15.84 10.37
C SER A 11 26.43 -16.66 11.53
N THR A 12 26.86 -16.44 12.77
CA THR A 12 26.41 -17.27 13.90
C THR A 12 26.10 -16.39 15.10
N ILE A 13 24.83 -16.08 15.28
CA ILE A 13 24.31 -15.67 16.59
C ILE A 13 24.26 -16.95 17.43
N ASP A 14 25.13 -17.03 18.43
CA ASP A 14 25.19 -18.13 19.37
C ASP A 14 23.99 -18.03 20.33
N PHE A 15 23.01 -18.93 20.17
CA PHE A 15 21.84 -19.02 21.04
C PHE A 15 22.13 -19.69 22.39
N SER A 16 23.38 -20.11 22.66
CA SER A 16 23.80 -20.64 23.96
C SER A 16 24.20 -19.57 24.97
N VAL A 17 24.05 -18.28 24.64
CA VAL A 17 24.16 -17.20 25.63
C VAL A 17 22.90 -17.21 26.49
N GLU A 18 22.99 -17.90 27.63
CA GLU A 18 22.01 -17.83 28.70
C GLU A 18 21.94 -16.37 29.19
N ILE A 19 20.84 -15.69 28.86
CA ILE A 19 20.59 -14.30 29.25
C ILE A 19 20.51 -14.28 30.78
N THR A 20 21.63 -13.95 31.43
CA THR A 20 21.69 -13.81 32.87
C THR A 20 21.08 -12.48 33.24
N TRP A 21 19.79 -12.49 33.56
CA TRP A 21 19.15 -11.32 34.16
C TRP A 21 19.81 -11.02 35.50
N PRO A 22 20.17 -9.76 35.80
CA PRO A 22 20.71 -9.43 37.10
C PRO A 22 19.67 -9.75 38.19
N ASP A 23 20.02 -10.64 39.11
CA ASP A 23 19.17 -11.07 40.25
C ASP A 23 18.69 -9.88 41.11
N LYS A 24 19.42 -8.78 41.07
CA LYS A 24 19.02 -7.51 41.68
C LYS A 24 18.58 -6.53 40.61
N MET A 25 17.27 -6.38 40.47
CA MET A 25 16.71 -5.16 39.88
C MET A 25 17.26 -3.95 40.65
N PRO A 26 17.69 -2.88 39.95
CA PRO A 26 18.01 -1.63 40.63
C PRO A 26 16.77 -1.17 41.42
N PRO A 27 16.96 -0.54 42.59
CA PRO A 27 15.83 0.04 43.31
C PRO A 27 15.08 0.98 42.36
N ALA A 28 13.76 0.77 42.25
CA ALA A 28 12.92 1.63 41.43
C ALA A 28 13.20 3.09 41.83
N PRO A 29 13.41 4.00 40.85
CA PRO A 29 13.58 5.41 41.16
C PRO A 29 12.40 5.82 42.02
N SER A 30 12.71 6.37 43.20
CA SER A 30 11.70 6.89 44.11
C SER A 30 10.98 8.00 43.36
N LEU A 31 9.79 7.71 42.86
CA LEU A 31 8.90 8.77 42.41
C LEU A 31 8.74 9.70 43.61
N PRO A 32 8.87 11.03 43.43
CA PRO A 32 8.53 11.95 44.51
C PRO A 32 7.13 11.55 44.98
N ALA A 33 6.96 11.42 46.30
CA ALA A 33 5.66 11.16 46.88
C ALA A 33 4.70 12.18 46.25
N GLU A 34 3.77 11.68 45.45
CA GLU A 34 2.68 12.50 44.95
C GLU A 34 2.11 13.17 46.19
N PRO A 35 2.05 14.52 46.24
CA PRO A 35 1.44 15.17 47.40
C PRO A 35 0.08 14.52 47.59
N GLU A 36 -0.20 14.00 48.79
CA GLU A 36 -1.53 13.50 49.13
C GLU A 36 -2.52 14.53 48.59
N PRO A 37 -3.50 14.12 47.76
CA PRO A 37 -4.41 15.08 47.17
C PRO A 37 -5.11 15.79 48.31
N GLU A 38 -4.69 17.03 48.57
CA GLU A 38 -5.45 17.96 49.39
C GLU A 38 -6.87 17.87 48.88
N THR A 39 -7.77 17.60 49.82
CA THR A 39 -9.15 17.22 49.60
C THR A 39 -9.78 18.16 48.58
N GLN A 40 -9.72 17.80 47.30
CA GLN A 40 -10.47 18.50 46.28
C GLN A 40 -11.93 18.34 46.71
N PRO A 41 -12.72 19.42 46.74
CA PRO A 41 -14.14 19.30 47.03
C PRO A 41 -14.66 18.23 46.09
N LEU A 42 -15.28 17.20 46.66
CA LEU A 42 -15.89 16.08 45.94
C LEU A 42 -16.75 16.71 44.83
N ILE A 43 -16.21 16.75 43.60
CA ILE A 43 -16.98 17.13 42.43
C ILE A 43 -18.01 16.02 42.40
N GLY A 44 -19.26 16.35 42.79
CA GLY A 44 -20.37 15.42 42.76
C GLY A 44 -20.39 14.72 41.41
N PRO A 45 -20.84 13.45 41.34
CA PRO A 45 -20.58 12.56 40.21
C PRO A 45 -20.71 13.36 38.94
N GLU A 46 -19.57 13.65 38.31
CA GLU A 46 -19.56 14.28 37.00
C GLU A 46 -20.48 13.38 36.21
N VAL A 47 -21.64 13.93 35.84
CA VAL A 47 -22.55 13.24 34.94
C VAL A 47 -21.71 13.12 33.68
N VAL A 48 -21.00 12.00 33.57
CA VAL A 48 -20.43 11.53 32.32
C VAL A 48 -21.68 11.36 31.48
N GLU A 49 -22.03 12.42 30.75
CA GLU A 49 -23.05 12.34 29.72
C GLU A 49 -22.58 11.20 28.84
N GLU A 50 -23.25 10.05 28.94
CA GLU A 50 -23.01 8.95 28.03
C GLU A 50 -23.09 9.57 26.63
N PRO A 51 -21.99 9.48 25.84
CA PRO A 51 -21.97 10.14 24.55
C PRO A 51 -23.17 9.64 23.78
N ALA A 52 -23.99 10.60 23.34
CA ALA A 52 -25.31 10.33 22.78
C ALA A 52 -25.22 9.14 21.81
N PRO A 53 -26.15 8.18 21.85
CA PRO A 53 -26.03 6.87 21.18
C PRO A 53 -25.81 6.91 19.66
N GLY A 54 -25.81 8.07 19.02
CA GLY A 54 -25.41 8.29 17.62
C GLY A 54 -23.93 8.65 17.38
N ASN A 55 -23.13 8.96 18.42
CA ASN A 55 -21.73 9.40 18.26
C ASN A 55 -20.81 8.25 17.80
N TRP A 56 -21.09 7.02 18.25
CA TRP A 56 -20.25 5.84 17.97
C TRP A 56 -20.17 5.50 16.48
N ILE A 57 -21.26 5.64 15.72
CA ILE A 57 -21.27 5.35 14.29
C ILE A 57 -20.34 6.34 13.55
N GLN A 58 -20.44 7.62 13.89
CA GLN A 58 -19.61 8.66 13.29
C GLN A 58 -18.14 8.47 13.66
N LEU A 59 -17.85 8.08 14.90
CA LEU A 59 -16.51 7.76 15.36
C LEU A 59 -15.90 6.57 14.58
N LEU A 60 -16.69 5.50 14.36
CA LEU A 60 -16.25 4.34 13.58
C LEU A 60 -15.97 4.71 12.12
N GLN A 61 -16.80 5.56 11.51
CA GLN A 61 -16.58 6.05 10.15
C GLN A 61 -15.30 6.89 10.05
N ASP A 62 -15.07 7.80 11.00
CA ASP A 62 -13.85 8.61 11.06
C ASP A 62 -12.60 7.75 11.28
N GLN A 63 -12.68 6.71 12.13
CA GLN A 63 -11.58 5.74 12.31
C GLN A 63 -11.28 4.96 11.02
N GLU A 64 -12.31 4.50 10.31
CA GLU A 64 -12.14 3.77 9.05
C GLU A 64 -11.51 4.67 7.97
N GLU A 65 -11.97 5.91 7.82
CA GLU A 65 -11.41 6.87 6.86
C GLU A 65 -9.92 7.17 7.14
N ARG A 66 -9.57 7.36 8.42
CA ARG A 66 -8.17 7.54 8.85
C ARG A 66 -7.35 6.30 8.55
N TYR A 67 -7.87 5.11 8.83
CA TYR A 67 -7.18 3.86 8.55
C TYR A 67 -6.87 3.71 7.05
N GLN A 68 -7.85 3.96 6.18
CA GLN A 68 -7.66 3.88 4.73
C GLN A 68 -6.63 4.91 4.23
N THR A 69 -6.66 6.13 4.78
CA THR A 69 -5.67 7.17 4.46
C THR A 69 -4.25 6.74 4.85
N ILE A 70 -4.06 6.24 6.08
CA ILE A 70 -2.76 5.77 6.56
C ILE A 70 -2.26 4.60 5.72
N ARG A 71 -3.15 3.66 5.38
CA ARG A 71 -2.82 2.50 4.53
C ARG A 71 -2.35 2.94 3.15
N ALA A 72 -3.08 3.86 2.51
CA ALA A 72 -2.72 4.39 1.19
C ALA A 72 -1.34 5.07 1.21
N GLN A 73 -1.08 5.91 2.23
CA GLN A 73 0.23 6.56 2.41
C GLN A 73 1.35 5.55 2.63
N MET A 74 1.14 4.53 3.46
CA MET A 74 2.14 3.49 3.71
C MET A 74 2.45 2.68 2.45
N LEU A 75 1.44 2.40 1.62
CA LEU A 75 1.62 1.76 0.33
C LEU A 75 2.42 2.65 -0.63
N GLU A 76 2.06 3.92 -0.75
CA GLU A 76 2.78 4.89 -1.58
C GLU A 76 4.25 4.99 -1.16
N GLN A 77 4.54 5.09 0.14
CA GLN A 77 5.92 5.12 0.63
C GLN A 77 6.69 3.83 0.30
N ARG A 78 6.02 2.67 0.40
CA ARG A 78 6.67 1.37 0.22
C ARG A 78 6.92 1.01 -1.24
N ILE A 79 6.00 1.33 -2.16
CA ILE A 79 6.07 0.91 -3.56
C ILE A 79 5.91 2.05 -4.57
N GLY A 80 5.75 3.31 -4.14
CA GLY A 80 5.64 4.50 -4.99
C GLY A 80 6.81 4.68 -5.95
N TYR A 81 8.02 4.27 -5.54
CA TYR A 81 9.19 4.30 -6.43
C TYR A 81 9.02 3.44 -7.69
N LEU A 82 8.16 2.41 -7.67
CA LEU A 82 7.85 1.60 -8.86
C LEU A 82 7.00 2.35 -9.89
N TYR A 83 6.29 3.39 -9.47
CA TYR A 83 5.42 4.22 -10.30
C TYR A 83 6.06 5.58 -10.65
N SER A 84 7.21 5.90 -10.06
CA SER A 84 7.91 7.19 -10.21
C SER A 84 8.26 7.61 -11.64
N HIS A 85 8.31 6.66 -12.59
CA HIS A 85 8.58 6.97 -13.99
C HIS A 85 7.34 7.40 -14.78
N PHE A 86 6.15 7.33 -14.18
CA PHE A 86 4.93 7.89 -14.76
C PHE A 86 4.74 9.31 -14.26
N VAL A 87 4.65 10.27 -15.18
CA VAL A 87 4.51 11.70 -14.85
C VAL A 87 3.08 12.17 -15.08
N ASN A 88 2.36 11.53 -16.01
CA ASN A 88 1.06 11.98 -16.49
C ASN A 88 -0.08 11.05 -16.05
N VAL A 89 0.24 9.94 -15.37
CA VAL A 89 -0.73 8.92 -14.95
C VAL A 89 -1.07 9.07 -13.48
N GLU A 90 -2.36 9.01 -13.17
CA GLU A 90 -2.85 8.92 -11.80
C GLU A 90 -2.73 7.47 -11.27
N THR A 91 -2.16 7.34 -10.07
CA THR A 91 -2.02 6.06 -9.36
C THR A 91 -2.99 6.03 -8.19
N ASP A 92 -3.90 5.05 -8.16
CA ASP A 92 -4.84 4.88 -7.04
C ASP A 92 -4.20 4.12 -5.88
N TRP A 93 -3.78 4.86 -4.86
CA TRP A 93 -3.24 4.29 -3.62
C TRP A 93 -4.30 3.78 -2.65
N ALA A 94 -5.56 4.22 -2.79
CA ALA A 94 -6.68 3.76 -1.97
C ALA A 94 -7.22 2.40 -2.44
N LEU A 95 -6.87 1.97 -3.66
CA LEU A 95 -7.25 0.67 -4.19
C LEU A 95 -6.82 -0.49 -3.28
N GLU A 96 -7.82 -1.25 -2.85
CA GLU A 96 -7.60 -2.46 -2.07
C GLU A 96 -6.86 -3.52 -2.89
N GLY A 97 -5.84 -4.12 -2.30
CA GLY A 97 -5.09 -5.19 -2.95
C GLY A 97 -3.74 -5.43 -2.31
N THR A 98 -2.98 -6.31 -2.92
CA THR A 98 -1.61 -6.62 -2.49
C THR A 98 -0.62 -5.57 -3.02
N ILE A 99 0.64 -5.67 -2.61
CA ILE A 99 1.73 -4.86 -3.19
C ILE A 99 2.00 -5.19 -4.68
N LYS A 100 1.35 -6.23 -5.22
CA LYS A 100 1.49 -6.70 -6.60
C LYS A 100 0.38 -6.18 -7.52
N THR A 101 -0.64 -5.52 -6.96
CA THR A 101 -1.76 -4.97 -7.72
C THR A 101 -1.33 -3.78 -8.56
N CYS A 102 -1.70 -3.77 -9.84
CA CYS A 102 -1.55 -2.62 -10.72
C CYS A 102 -2.55 -1.53 -10.34
N ARG A 103 -2.02 -0.35 -10.00
CA ARG A 103 -2.78 0.82 -9.51
C ARG A 103 -2.91 1.95 -10.53
N VAL A 104 -2.48 1.73 -11.77
CA VAL A 104 -2.58 2.72 -12.85
C VAL A 104 -4.02 2.78 -13.36
N GLN A 105 -4.67 3.94 -13.20
CA GLN A 105 -6.03 4.16 -13.66
C GLN A 105 -6.11 4.24 -15.19
N GLY A 106 -7.26 3.84 -15.76
CA GLY A 106 -7.55 3.95 -17.19
C GLY A 106 -7.03 2.79 -18.07
N LEU A 107 -6.42 1.77 -17.48
CA LEU A 107 -5.99 0.56 -18.18
C LEU A 107 -6.80 -0.66 -17.76
N SER A 108 -6.93 -1.65 -18.65
CA SER A 108 -7.66 -2.91 -18.37
C SER A 108 -6.98 -3.81 -17.32
N CYS A 109 -5.70 -3.55 -17.02
CA CYS A 109 -4.93 -4.22 -15.97
C CYS A 109 -5.13 -3.61 -14.58
N TYR A 110 -5.84 -2.49 -14.46
CA TYR A 110 -6.16 -1.86 -13.19
C TYR A 110 -6.82 -2.85 -12.22
N GLY A 111 -6.33 -2.94 -10.99
CA GLY A 111 -6.83 -3.86 -9.96
C GLY A 111 -6.38 -5.31 -10.11
N ARG A 112 -5.54 -5.66 -11.10
CA ARG A 112 -5.02 -7.02 -11.25
C ARG A 112 -3.65 -7.18 -10.60
N ASP A 113 -3.41 -8.36 -10.04
CA ASP A 113 -2.15 -8.71 -9.40
C ASP A 113 -1.13 -9.27 -10.40
N TYR A 114 0.11 -8.76 -10.32
CA TYR A 114 1.21 -9.19 -11.18
C TYR A 114 2.43 -9.62 -10.35
N PRO A 115 2.92 -10.86 -10.50
CA PRO A 115 4.08 -11.36 -9.73
C PRO A 115 5.35 -10.53 -10.00
N GLY A 116 5.45 -9.92 -11.17
CA GLY A 116 6.53 -9.00 -11.55
C GLY A 116 6.01 -7.59 -11.80
N LEU A 117 5.37 -6.97 -10.80
CA LEU A 117 4.78 -5.63 -10.94
C LEU A 117 5.76 -4.60 -11.56
N ARG A 118 7.02 -4.58 -11.14
CA ARG A 118 8.04 -3.70 -11.72
C ARG A 118 8.24 -3.88 -13.22
N LEU A 119 8.23 -5.13 -13.71
CA LEU A 119 8.36 -5.43 -15.13
C LEU A 119 7.07 -5.08 -15.88
N HIS A 120 5.92 -5.37 -15.27
CA HIS A 120 4.60 -5.03 -15.79
C HIS A 120 4.44 -3.52 -16.03
N LEU A 121 4.81 -2.68 -15.05
CA LEU A 121 4.75 -1.22 -15.15
C LEU A 121 5.71 -0.64 -16.21
N ARG A 122 6.73 -1.40 -16.63
CA ARG A 122 7.64 -1.02 -17.72
C ARG A 122 7.19 -1.51 -19.09
N SER A 123 6.02 -2.15 -19.18
CA SER A 123 5.46 -2.62 -20.45
C SER A 123 5.07 -1.45 -21.35
N ALA A 124 5.10 -1.69 -22.67
CA ALA A 124 4.69 -0.70 -23.67
C ALA A 124 3.27 -0.17 -23.42
N THR A 125 2.36 -1.01 -22.92
CA THR A 125 0.98 -0.60 -22.58
C THR A 125 0.95 0.58 -21.60
N HIS A 126 1.78 0.53 -20.55
CA HIS A 126 1.81 1.59 -19.54
C HIS A 126 2.56 2.82 -20.02
N LEU A 127 3.69 2.63 -20.71
CA LEU A 127 4.48 3.75 -21.24
C LEU A 127 3.71 4.53 -22.31
N ASN A 128 2.98 3.82 -23.18
CA ASN A 128 2.13 4.45 -24.19
C ASN A 128 0.94 5.16 -23.56
N HIS A 129 0.36 4.60 -22.49
CA HIS A 129 -0.71 5.26 -21.73
C HIS A 129 -0.23 6.58 -21.11
N ASP A 130 0.90 6.56 -20.41
CA ASP A 130 1.49 7.79 -19.85
C ASP A 130 1.81 8.83 -20.92
N ALA A 131 2.43 8.40 -22.03
CA ALA A 131 2.71 9.28 -23.16
C ALA A 131 1.43 9.82 -23.83
N SER A 132 0.34 9.05 -23.84
CA SER A 132 -0.94 9.49 -24.41
C SER A 132 -1.61 10.59 -23.58
N LEU A 133 -1.36 10.61 -22.27
CA LEU A 133 -1.86 11.61 -21.33
C LEU A 133 -0.96 12.84 -21.26
N ALA A 134 0.26 12.76 -21.80
CA ALA A 134 1.20 13.88 -21.82
C ALA A 134 0.54 15.09 -22.52
N PRO A 135 0.65 16.30 -21.93
CA PRO A 135 0.17 17.50 -22.58
C PRO A 135 0.82 17.63 -23.95
N ARG A 136 0.00 17.68 -25.00
CA ARG A 136 0.51 18.03 -26.33
C ARG A 136 0.97 19.48 -26.23
N VAL A 137 2.26 19.68 -25.97
CA VAL A 137 2.90 20.98 -26.14
C VAL A 137 2.69 21.33 -27.61
N ARG A 138 1.68 22.15 -27.88
CA ARG A 138 1.59 22.87 -29.13
C ARG A 138 2.79 23.80 -29.08
N THR A 139 3.86 23.42 -29.76
CA THR A 139 4.91 24.37 -30.12
C THR A 139 4.20 25.62 -30.65
N PRO A 140 4.51 26.81 -30.14
CA PRO A 140 3.92 28.02 -30.69
C PRO A 140 4.22 28.00 -32.18
N SER A 141 3.14 27.99 -32.97
CA SER A 141 3.25 28.10 -34.42
C SER A 141 4.07 29.36 -34.68
N PRO A 142 5.18 29.28 -35.43
CA PRO A 142 5.92 30.48 -35.78
C PRO A 142 4.93 31.44 -36.43
N THR A 143 4.76 32.61 -35.84
CA THR A 143 3.96 33.68 -36.43
C THR A 143 4.52 33.95 -37.82
N PRO A 144 3.71 33.83 -38.88
CA PRO A 144 4.13 34.21 -40.21
C PRO A 144 4.09 35.73 -40.24
N ASP A 145 5.24 36.36 -40.04
CA ASP A 145 5.49 37.63 -40.73
C ASP A 145 5.90 37.27 -42.16
N ASP A 146 5.15 37.83 -43.10
CA ASP A 146 5.11 37.60 -44.53
C ASP A 146 6.47 37.37 -45.21
N ASP A 147 6.61 36.25 -45.95
CA ASP A 147 6.78 36.28 -47.39
C ASP A 147 6.81 34.85 -47.99
N ALA A 148 5.90 34.65 -48.95
CA ALA A 148 5.82 33.64 -50.00
C ALA A 148 6.75 32.39 -49.96
N VAL A 149 6.14 31.21 -50.03
CA VAL A 149 6.15 30.34 -51.23
C VAL A 149 5.38 29.05 -50.94
N ASP A 150 4.34 28.85 -51.76
CA ASP A 150 3.70 27.60 -52.19
C ASP A 150 4.62 26.37 -52.10
N THR A 151 4.13 25.22 -51.61
CA THR A 151 4.39 23.83 -52.14
C THR A 151 4.03 22.74 -51.11
N GLU A 152 3.08 21.89 -51.52
CA GLU A 152 2.82 20.46 -51.20
C GLU A 152 2.37 19.98 -49.80
N GLU A 153 1.06 19.69 -49.76
CA GLU A 153 0.43 18.40 -49.42
C GLU A 153 1.39 17.24 -49.11
N VAL A 154 1.40 16.79 -47.85
CA VAL A 154 2.01 15.50 -47.45
C VAL A 154 0.97 14.64 -46.74
N GLU A 155 0.75 13.51 -47.40
CA GLU A 155 -0.14 12.37 -47.13
C GLU A 155 -0.16 11.83 -45.68
N GLU A 156 -1.37 11.48 -45.24
CA GLU A 156 -1.68 10.68 -44.05
C GLU A 156 -1.33 9.19 -44.26
N PRO A 157 -0.63 8.50 -43.35
CA PRO A 157 -0.42 7.06 -43.49
C PRO A 157 -1.58 6.24 -42.87
N PRO A 158 -2.00 5.12 -43.49
CA PRO A 158 -3.20 4.38 -43.10
C PRO A 158 -2.99 3.50 -41.84
N ALA A 159 -3.98 3.53 -40.96
CA ALA A 159 -4.08 2.71 -39.75
C ALA A 159 -4.21 1.21 -40.10
N LYS A 160 -3.19 0.42 -39.73
CA LYS A 160 -3.23 -1.05 -39.79
C LYS A 160 -3.97 -1.60 -38.57
N LYS A 161 -5.12 -2.25 -38.81
CA LYS A 161 -5.88 -3.01 -37.81
C LYS A 161 -5.18 -4.34 -37.54
N VAL A 162 -4.68 -4.53 -36.32
CA VAL A 162 -4.17 -5.83 -35.86
C VAL A 162 -5.27 -6.50 -35.04
N LYS A 163 -5.82 -7.58 -35.58
CA LYS A 163 -6.75 -8.49 -34.89
C LYS A 163 -5.90 -9.49 -34.10
N VAL A 164 -6.05 -9.52 -32.77
CA VAL A 164 -5.51 -10.59 -31.93
C VAL A 164 -6.66 -11.15 -31.10
N GLU A 165 -7.15 -12.30 -31.53
CA GLU A 165 -7.92 -13.23 -30.71
C GLU A 165 -6.89 -14.04 -29.91
N ASN A 166 -7.08 -14.18 -28.59
CA ASN A 166 -6.72 -15.43 -27.92
C ASN A 166 -7.44 -15.61 -26.57
N THR A 167 -8.27 -16.64 -26.59
CA THR A 167 -8.82 -17.47 -25.53
C THR A 167 -7.77 -17.96 -24.53
N THR A 168 -8.10 -18.01 -23.24
CA THR A 168 -7.94 -19.21 -22.38
C THR A 168 -8.47 -18.93 -20.98
N GLU A 169 -9.57 -19.57 -20.65
CA GLU A 169 -10.19 -19.61 -19.32
C GLU A 169 -9.44 -20.66 -18.49
N GLY A 170 -8.94 -20.26 -17.33
CA GLY A 170 -8.26 -21.12 -16.36
C GLY A 170 -8.97 -21.03 -15.02
N GLU A 171 -9.61 -22.13 -14.65
CA GLU A 171 -10.36 -22.35 -13.42
C GLU A 171 -9.47 -22.12 -12.18
N GLU A 172 -9.87 -21.17 -11.34
CA GLU A 172 -9.13 -20.75 -10.14
C GLU A 172 -9.53 -21.63 -8.94
N VAL A 173 -8.67 -22.59 -8.61
CA VAL A 173 -8.76 -23.35 -7.36
C VAL A 173 -8.38 -22.43 -6.20
N LYS A 174 -9.38 -22.00 -5.42
CA LYS A 174 -9.22 -21.22 -4.19
C LYS A 174 -8.39 -22.02 -3.17
N ARG A 175 -7.09 -21.74 -3.11
CA ARG A 175 -6.24 -22.12 -1.97
C ARG A 175 -6.39 -21.06 -0.88
N TYR A 176 -7.18 -21.38 0.14
CA TYR A 176 -7.21 -20.57 1.35
C TYR A 176 -5.86 -20.65 2.07
N PRO A 177 -5.38 -19.55 2.66
CA PRO A 177 -4.14 -19.54 3.40
C PRO A 177 -4.25 -20.41 4.66
N LEU A 178 -3.14 -21.07 5.03
CA LEU A 178 -3.09 -22.10 6.08
C LEU A 178 -3.59 -21.63 7.46
N TRP A 179 -3.54 -20.31 7.72
CA TRP A 179 -4.01 -19.71 8.97
C TRP A 179 -5.54 -19.53 9.05
N MET A 180 -6.25 -19.74 7.94
CA MET A 180 -7.72 -19.70 7.86
C MET A 180 -8.37 -21.06 8.12
N VAL A 181 -7.57 -22.10 8.37
CA VAL A 181 -8.06 -23.40 8.86
C VAL A 181 -8.23 -23.27 10.36
N ILE A 182 -9.45 -22.96 10.79
CA ILE A 182 -9.83 -23.02 12.20
C ILE A 182 -9.80 -24.52 12.56
N PRO A 183 -8.96 -24.96 13.52
CA PRO A 183 -9.05 -26.32 14.01
C PRO A 183 -10.45 -26.52 14.59
N ASP A 184 -11.20 -27.46 14.02
CA ASP A 184 -12.51 -27.86 14.55
C ASP A 184 -12.35 -28.13 16.05
N SER A 185 -13.12 -27.40 16.86
CA SER A 185 -13.17 -27.61 18.30
C SER A 185 -13.75 -29.00 18.53
N GLU A 186 -12.91 -29.93 18.99
CA GLU A 186 -13.36 -31.24 19.44
C GLU A 186 -14.35 -31.02 20.60
N ASP A 187 -15.59 -31.41 20.34
CA ASP A 187 -16.73 -31.44 21.25
C ASP A 187 -16.51 -32.58 22.25
N GLU A 188 -15.73 -32.33 23.31
CA GLU A 188 -15.64 -33.23 24.46
C GLU A 188 -16.86 -33.03 25.36
N GLY A 189 -17.93 -33.76 25.08
CA GLY A 189 -19.21 -33.62 25.78
C GLY A 189 -20.05 -34.90 25.84
N GLU A 190 -19.51 -36.02 26.31
CA GLU A 190 -20.34 -37.11 26.87
C GLU A 190 -19.86 -37.50 28.26
N GLU A 191 -20.28 -36.67 29.21
CA GLU A 191 -20.31 -36.95 30.63
C GLU A 191 -21.32 -38.06 30.94
N ASN A 192 -20.79 -39.26 31.21
CA ASN A 192 -21.52 -40.37 31.81
C ASN A 192 -22.11 -39.96 33.16
N PHE A 193 -23.43 -39.76 33.22
CA PHE A 193 -24.18 -39.86 34.46
C PHE A 193 -24.86 -41.23 34.56
N ALA A 194 -24.69 -41.82 35.74
CA ALA A 194 -24.99 -43.18 36.19
C ALA A 194 -26.41 -43.72 35.89
#